data_AF-A0AAW1RPK2-F1
#
_entry.id   AF-A0AAW1RPK2-F1
#
_cell.length_a   1.000
_cell.length_b   1.000
_cell.length_c   1.000
_cell.angle_alpha   90.00
_cell.angle_beta   90.00
_cell.angle_gamma   90.00
#
_symmetry.space_group_name_H-M   'P 1'
#
loop_
_entity.id
_entity.type
_entity.pdbx_description
1 polymer ?
#
loop_
_entity_poly.entity_id
_entity_poly.type
_entity_poly.pdbx_seq_one_letter_code
_entity_poly.pdbx_strand_id
1 'polypeptide(L)'
;MHSDSSIFVRRVEILPVYVPSSKEKADPKLYAENVRVLMAQSLGVPLADAGILDHIRLKHAGLFVDSSGGRIIQTPRGQKAVQEDMSSQGHPSSSS
;
A
#
# COMPACT_ATOMS: atom_id res chain seq x y z
N MET A 1 28.90 3.52 -31.81
CA MET A 1 28.30 4.00 -30.55
C MET A 1 27.55 2.84 -29.95
N HIS A 2 28.21 2.07 -29.08
CA HIS A 2 27.54 0.95 -28.40
C HIS A 2 26.70 1.56 -27.30
N SER A 3 25.38 1.57 -27.50
CA SER A 3 24.42 1.96 -26.49
C SER A 3 24.62 1.02 -25.30
N ASP A 4 25.04 1.57 -24.17
CA ASP A 4 25.08 0.88 -22.89
C ASP A 4 23.69 0.29 -22.65
N SER A 5 23.57 -1.01 -22.90
CA SER A 5 22.41 -1.78 -22.51
C SER A 5 22.47 -1.84 -21.00
N SER A 6 21.83 -0.87 -20.36
CA SER A 6 21.71 -0.77 -18.92
C SER A 6 21.10 -2.08 -18.41
N ILE A 7 21.96 -2.97 -17.93
CA ILE A 7 21.55 -4.21 -17.30
C ILE A 7 20.76 -3.78 -16.07
N PHE A 8 19.46 -4.07 -16.06
CA PHE A 8 18.60 -3.75 -14.93
C PHE A 8 18.95 -4.69 -13.77
N VAL A 9 19.94 -4.29 -12.98
CA VAL A 9 20.33 -4.99 -11.76
C VAL A 9 19.22 -4.81 -10.72
N ARG A 10 18.46 -5.88 -10.48
CA ARG A 10 17.50 -5.93 -9.39
C ARG A 10 18.23 -6.17 -8.07
N ARG A 11 18.05 -5.27 -7.10
CA ARG A 11 18.53 -5.47 -5.73
C ARG A 11 17.48 -6.25 -4.93
N VAL A 12 17.96 -7.17 -4.11
CA VAL A 12 17.15 -7.91 -3.14
C VAL A 12 17.71 -7.57 -1.76
N GLU A 13 16.83 -7.14 -0.86
CA GLU A 13 17.17 -6.89 0.54
C GLU A 13 16.81 -8.11 1.39
N ILE A 14 17.74 -8.55 2.23
CA ILE A 14 17.51 -9.66 3.16
C ILE A 14 17.04 -9.07 4.48
N LEU A 15 15.80 -9.40 4.86
CA LEU A 15 15.21 -8.97 6.12
C LEU A 15 15.77 -9.77 7.30
N PRO A 16 15.75 -9.19 8.52
CA PRO A 16 16.26 -9.88 9.71
C PRO A 16 15.47 -11.15 10.01
N VAL A 17 16.19 -12.16 10.52
CA VAL A 17 15.57 -13.38 11.04
C VAL A 17 14.83 -13.06 12.33
N TYR A 18 13.59 -13.54 12.44
CA TYR A 18 12.76 -13.33 13.62
C TYR A 18 12.54 -14.62 14.41
N VAL A 19 12.75 -14.56 15.73
CA VAL A 19 12.58 -15.70 16.64
C VAL A 19 11.47 -15.37 17.66
N PRO A 20 10.32 -16.08 17.64
CA PRO A 20 9.21 -15.78 18.52
C PRO A 20 9.47 -16.20 19.97
N SER A 21 9.00 -15.38 20.91
CA SER A 21 8.94 -15.70 22.33
C SER A 21 7.89 -16.76 22.64
N SER A 22 7.93 -17.34 23.84
CA SER A 22 6.92 -18.32 24.29
C SER A 22 5.49 -17.74 24.28
N LYS A 23 5.34 -16.43 24.58
CA LYS A 23 4.04 -15.75 24.56
C LYS A 23 3.49 -15.66 23.13
N GLU A 24 4.34 -15.32 22.17
CA GLU A 24 3.97 -15.22 20.76
C GLU A 24 3.69 -16.58 20.12
N LYS A 25 4.41 -17.62 20.57
CA LYS A 25 4.08 -19.00 20.19
C LYS A 25 2.68 -19.41 20.65
N ALA A 26 2.16 -18.82 21.74
CA ALA A 26 0.82 -19.05 22.24
C ALA A 26 -0.24 -18.10 21.64
N ASP A 27 0.16 -16.92 21.15
CA ASP A 27 -0.72 -15.91 20.55
C ASP A 27 -0.26 -15.52 19.13
N PRO A 28 -0.86 -16.13 18.09
CA PRO A 28 -0.53 -15.85 16.69
C PRO A 28 -0.75 -14.39 16.27
N LYS A 29 -1.67 -13.66 16.90
CA LYS A 29 -1.92 -12.25 16.56
C LYS A 29 -0.77 -11.38 17.04
N LEU A 30 -0.31 -11.63 18.28
CA LEU A 30 0.85 -10.93 18.83
C LEU A 30 2.11 -11.17 17.99
N TYR A 31 2.32 -12.41 17.54
CA TYR A 31 3.40 -12.75 16.63
C TYR A 31 3.34 -11.93 15.32
N ALA A 32 2.18 -11.94 14.66
CA ALA A 32 2.01 -11.23 13.40
C ALA A 32 2.24 -9.72 13.55
N GLU A 33 1.78 -9.14 14.66
CA GLU A 33 1.98 -7.72 14.96
C GLU A 33 3.46 -7.38 15.11
N ASN A 34 4.19 -8.15 15.90
CA ASN A 34 5.61 -7.88 16.17
C ASN A 34 6.49 -8.12 14.93
N VAL A 35 6.19 -9.15 14.13
CA VAL A 35 6.85 -9.35 12.83
C VAL A 35 6.61 -8.15 11.92
N ARG A 36 5.35 -7.70 11.79
CA ARG A 36 4.99 -6.57 10.93
C ARG A 36 5.75 -5.31 11.32
N VAL A 37 5.82 -5.00 12.61
CA VAL A 37 6.57 -3.85 13.14
C VAL A 37 8.05 -3.96 12.84
N LEU A 38 8.68 -5.11 13.10
CA LEU A 38 10.11 -5.30 12.84
C LEU A 38 10.46 -5.13 11.35
N MET A 39 9.67 -5.72 10.46
CA MET A 39 9.92 -5.64 9.02
C MET A 39 9.77 -4.20 8.51
N ALA A 40 8.74 -3.48 8.97
CA ALA A 40 8.53 -2.08 8.60
C ALA A 40 9.69 -1.19 9.06
N GLN A 41 10.18 -1.39 10.29
CA GLN A 41 11.35 -0.68 10.81
C GLN A 41 12.62 -1.00 10.01
N SER A 42 12.82 -2.26 9.64
CA SER A 42 13.99 -2.71 8.88
C SER A 42 14.04 -2.13 7.47
N LEU A 43 12.87 -1.93 6.86
CA LEU A 43 12.72 -1.36 5.52
C LEU A 43 12.54 0.17 5.51
N GLY A 44 12.34 0.79 6.68
CA GLY A 44 12.03 2.23 6.79
C GLY A 44 10.69 2.61 6.16
N VAL A 45 9.71 1.70 6.14
CA VAL A 45 8.38 1.93 5.54
C VAL A 45 7.31 2.14 6.61
N PRO A 46 6.26 2.94 6.33
CA PRO A 46 5.16 3.12 7.26
C PRO A 46 4.32 1.85 7.41
N LEU A 47 3.79 1.64 8.61
CA LEU A 47 2.78 0.63 8.87
C LEU A 47 1.41 1.15 8.43
N ALA A 48 0.66 0.36 7.67
CA ALA A 48 -0.73 0.65 7.35
C ALA A 48 -1.65 -0.32 8.09
N ASP A 49 -2.71 0.20 8.71
CA ASP A 49 -3.83 -0.59 9.23
C ASP A 49 -4.86 -0.81 8.11
N ALA A 50 -4.44 -1.54 7.08
CA ALA A 50 -5.25 -1.84 5.90
C ALA A 50 -5.40 -3.35 5.75
N GLY A 51 -6.64 -3.81 5.70
CA GLY A 51 -6.96 -5.22 5.51
C GLY A 51 -7.22 -5.60 4.05
N ILE A 52 -7.52 -6.87 3.82
CA ILE A 52 -7.86 -7.38 2.48
C ILE A 52 -9.12 -6.71 1.91
N LEU A 53 -10.09 -6.36 2.76
CA LEU A 53 -11.31 -5.69 2.33
C LEU A 53 -11.03 -4.29 1.80
N ASP A 54 -10.10 -3.56 2.42
CA ASP A 54 -9.69 -2.23 1.95
C ASP A 54 -8.98 -2.36 0.60
N HIS A 55 -8.13 -3.36 0.44
CA HIS A 55 -7.51 -3.67 -0.84
C HIS A 55 -8.54 -3.96 -1.95
N ILE A 56 -9.59 -4.75 -1.66
CA ILE A 56 -10.67 -5.04 -2.61
C ILE A 56 -11.46 -3.78 -2.96
N ARG A 57 -11.78 -2.93 -1.96
CA ARG A 57 -12.48 -1.66 -2.18
C ARG A 57 -11.70 -0.73 -3.10
N LEU A 58 -10.39 -0.56 -2.85
CA LEU A 58 -9.50 0.24 -3.69
C LEU A 58 -9.48 -0.28 -5.13
N LYS A 59 -9.36 -1.60 -5.30
CA LYS A 59 -9.39 -2.24 -6.62
C LYS A 59 -10.71 -2.01 -7.36
N HIS A 60 -11.85 -2.11 -6.67
CA HIS A 60 -13.17 -1.83 -7.26
C HIS A 60 -13.36 -0.36 -7.63
N ALA A 61 -12.76 0.55 -6.85
CA ALA A 61 -12.68 1.98 -7.18
C ALA A 61 -11.67 2.30 -8.31
N GLY A 62 -10.99 1.29 -8.85
CA GLY A 62 -10.00 1.47 -9.90
C GLY A 62 -8.70 2.11 -9.44
N LEU A 63 -8.37 1.97 -8.14
CA LEU A 63 -7.14 2.44 -7.50
C LEU A 63 -6.23 1.24 -7.22
N PHE A 64 -4.97 1.34 -7.65
CA PHE A 64 -3.94 0.32 -7.46
C PHE A 64 -2.70 0.96 -6.84
N VAL A 65 -1.82 0.14 -6.28
CA VAL A 65 -0.47 0.57 -5.91
C VAL A 65 0.53 -0.03 -6.89
N ASP A 66 1.60 0.70 -7.20
CA ASP A 66 2.70 0.14 -7.97
C ASP A 66 3.41 -0.98 -7.19
N SER A 67 4.35 -1.68 -7.82
CA SER A 67 5.09 -2.76 -7.18
C SER A 67 5.96 -2.31 -6.01
N SER A 68 6.18 -0.99 -5.85
CA SER A 68 6.88 -0.42 -4.69
C SER A 68 5.94 -0.14 -3.52
N GLY A 69 4.62 -0.17 -3.74
CA GLY A 69 3.61 0.21 -2.76
C GLY A 69 3.52 1.72 -2.50
N GLY A 70 4.47 2.52 -3.01
CA GLY A 70 4.60 3.94 -2.70
C GLY A 70 3.84 4.88 -3.64
N ARG A 71 3.28 4.38 -4.75
CA ARG A 71 2.54 5.20 -5.72
C ARG A 71 1.17 4.64 -6.01
N ILE A 72 0.16 5.51 -5.96
CA ILE A 72 -1.20 5.18 -6.37
C ILE A 72 -1.30 5.30 -7.90
N ILE A 73 -1.78 4.25 -8.53
CA ILE A 73 -2.10 4.18 -9.95
C ILE A 73 -3.63 4.21 -10.07
N GLN A 74 -4.17 5.32 -10.58
CA GLN A 74 -5.59 5.44 -10.86
C GLN A 74 -5.87 5.05 -12.31
N THR A 75 -6.79 4.12 -12.49
CA THR A 75 -7.26 3.73 -13.83
C THR A 75 -8.23 4.78 -14.40
N PRO A 76 -8.46 4.81 -15.73
CA PRO A 76 -9.46 5.69 -16.33
C PRO A 76 -10.87 5.52 -15.73
N ARG A 77 -11.21 4.30 -15.30
CA ARG A 77 -12.45 4.00 -14.58
C ARG A 77 -12.51 4.72 -13.22
N GLY A 78 -11.41 4.70 -12.47
CA GLY A 78 -11.29 5.43 -11.22
C GLY A 78 -11.32 6.95 -11.42
N GLN A 79 -10.79 7.47 -12.52
CA GLN A 79 -10.85 8.91 -12.84
C GLN A 79 -12.28 9.38 -13.09
N LYS A 80 -13.07 8.63 -13.87
CA LYS A 80 -14.50 8.93 -14.09
C LYS A 80 -15.31 8.94 -12.80
N ALA A 81 -15.10 7.95 -11.92
CA ALA A 81 -15.83 7.86 -10.66
C ALA A 81 -15.61 9.08 -9.75
N VAL A 82 -14.37 9.58 -9.66
CA VAL A 82 -14.06 10.80 -8.88
C VAL A 82 -14.68 12.04 -9.53
N GLN A 83 -14.64 12.15 -10.85
CA GLN A 83 -15.22 13.29 -11.57
C GLN A 83 -16.75 13.37 -11.39
N GLU A 84 -17.44 12.23 -11.40
CA GLU A 84 -18.90 12.14 -11.21
C GLU A 84 -19.32 12.46 -9.76
N ASP A 85 -18.57 12.02 -8.75
CA ASP A 85 -18.79 12.37 -7.33
C ASP A 85 -18.58 13.88 -7.07
N MET A 86 -17.50 14.46 -7.62
CA MET A 86 -17.24 15.90 -7.52
C MET A 86 -18.28 16.76 -8.26
N SER A 87 -18.90 16.23 -9.31
CA SER A 87 -19.94 16.94 -10.07
C SER A 87 -21.33 16.83 -9.42
N SER A 88 -21.51 15.88 -8.50
CA SER A 88 -22.79 15.64 -7.82
C SER A 88 -22.85 16.24 -6.41
N GLN A 89 -21.71 16.52 -5.78
CA GLN A 89 -21.64 17.34 -4.57
C GLN A 89 -21.64 18.84 -4.91
N GLY A 90 -22.83 19.37 -5.23
CA GLY A 90 -23.05 20.80 -5.37
C GLY A 90 -22.84 21.53 -4.02
N HIS A 91 -22.10 22.63 -4.05
CA HIS A 91 -21.93 23.56 -2.93
C HIS A 91 -23.29 23.98 -2.34
N PRO A 92 -23.46 24.09 -1.00
CA PRO A 92 -24.57 24.85 -0.46
C PRO A 92 -24.33 26.32 -0.81
N SER A 93 -25.07 26.80 -1.80
CA SER A 93 -25.16 28.21 -2.14
C SER A 93 -25.59 28.98 -0.88
N SER A 94 -24.68 29.78 -0.32
CA SER A 94 -25.03 30.82 0.64
C SER A 94 -25.91 31.83 -0.09
N SER A 95 -27.22 31.74 0.11
CA SER A 95 -28.16 32.79 -0.27
C SER A 95 -28.17 33.86 0.82
N SER A 96 -27.98 35.09 0.37
CA SER A 96 -27.98 36.38 1.06
C SER A 96 -29.12 36.62 2.06
#